data_AF-A0AAW2F9U7-F1
#
_entry.id   AF-A0AAW2F9U7-F1
#
_cell.length_a   1.000
_cell.length_b   1.000
_cell.length_c   1.000
_cell.angle_alpha   90.00
_cell.angle_beta   90.00
_cell.angle_gamma   90.00
#
_symmetry.space_group_name_H-M   'P 1'
#
loop_
_entity.id
_entity.type
_entity.pdbx_description
1 polymer ?
#
loop_
_entity_poly.entity_id
_entity_poly.type
_entity_poly.pdbx_seq_one_letter_code
_entity_poly.pdbx_strand_id
1 'polypeptide(L)'
;MDFFDGHNYRVNKILLSAVGQWPYQSSRTSQVIRIVIVTVVCSQFLAKLCGMYAYIHDMDIVIECLVPIMVDVSGMTKIMNSILCINEIRELLEQIRNDFCSLRNSNDIKILQKYADSGKRSSTVYASEY
;
A
#
# COMPACT_ATOMS: atom_id res chain seq x y z
N MET A 1 -15.65 18.36 5.58
CA MET A 1 -15.36 17.09 4.87
C MET A 1 -13.95 17.18 4.35
N ASP A 2 -13.10 16.19 4.63
CA ASP A 2 -11.75 16.20 4.07
C ASP A 2 -11.82 16.01 2.56
N PHE A 3 -10.95 16.71 1.82
CA PHE A 3 -10.84 16.60 0.36
C PHE A 3 -10.70 15.14 -0.11
N PHE A 4 -9.95 14.33 0.64
CA PHE A 4 -9.72 12.91 0.33
C PHE A 4 -10.88 11.97 0.69
N ASP A 5 -11.91 12.45 1.40
CA ASP A 5 -13.16 11.71 1.61
C ASP A 5 -14.11 11.81 0.40
N GLY A 6 -13.73 12.62 -0.60
CA GLY A 6 -14.44 12.68 -1.87
C GLY A 6 -14.50 11.33 -2.59
N HIS A 7 -15.49 11.19 -3.48
CA HIS A 7 -15.81 9.94 -4.20
C HIS A 7 -14.60 9.25 -4.86
N ASN A 8 -13.63 10.04 -5.33
CA ASN A 8 -12.52 9.55 -6.15
C ASN A 8 -11.33 9.05 -5.31
N TYR A 9 -11.08 9.64 -4.15
CA TYR A 9 -9.93 9.31 -3.31
C TYR A 9 -10.29 8.41 -2.11
N ARG A 10 -11.58 8.26 -1.80
CA ARG A 10 -12.06 7.47 -0.66
C ARG A 10 -11.59 6.02 -0.68
N VAL A 11 -11.64 5.35 -1.83
CA VAL A 11 -11.21 3.94 -1.96
C VAL A 11 -9.72 3.82 -1.64
N ASN A 12 -8.89 4.69 -2.24
CA ASN A 12 -7.46 4.68 -2.01
C ASN A 12 -7.13 5.00 -0.54
N LYS A 13 -7.80 6.00 0.06
CA LYS A 13 -7.67 6.34 1.48
C LYS A 13 -7.97 5.14 2.37
N ILE A 14 -9.05 4.39 2.12
CA ILE A 14 -9.43 3.21 2.90
C ILE A 14 -8.38 2.11 2.77
N LEU A 15 -7.96 1.79 1.53
CA LEU A 15 -6.97 0.74 1.28
C LEU A 15 -5.62 1.06 1.95
N LEU A 16 -5.09 2.27 1.76
CA LEU A 16 -3.85 2.68 2.42
C LEU A 16 -3.98 2.73 3.94
N SER A 17 -5.15 3.11 4.47
CA SER A 17 -5.39 3.15 5.92
C SER A 17 -5.47 1.75 6.53
N ALA A 18 -6.03 0.79 5.80
CA ALA A 18 -6.10 -0.61 6.22
C ALA A 18 -4.70 -1.25 6.35
N VAL A 19 -3.75 -0.83 5.52
CA VAL A 19 -2.34 -1.29 5.56
C VAL A 19 -1.48 -0.41 6.50
N GLY A 20 -2.05 0.65 7.10
CA GLY A 20 -1.31 1.56 7.97
C GLY A 20 -0.29 2.45 7.23
N GLN A 21 -0.46 2.63 5.93
CA GLN A 21 0.39 3.42 5.05
C GLN A 21 -0.17 4.83 4.78
N TRP A 22 -1.40 5.11 5.21
CA TRP A 22 -2.00 6.42 4.98
C TRP A 22 -1.30 7.52 5.78
N PRO A 23 -0.77 8.58 5.14
CA PRO A 23 0.07 9.58 5.81
C PRO A 23 -0.69 10.46 6.81
N TYR A 24 -2.01 10.62 6.66
CA TYR A 24 -2.85 11.39 7.57
C TYR A 24 -3.52 10.52 8.66
N GLN A 25 -3.18 9.23 8.76
CA GLN A 25 -3.73 8.34 9.78
C GLN A 25 -3.10 8.61 11.15
N SER A 26 -3.85 8.35 12.23
CA SER A 26 -3.30 8.44 13.58
C SER A 26 -2.05 7.57 13.73
N SER A 27 -0.96 8.16 14.23
CA SER A 27 0.34 7.49 14.38
C SER A 27 0.22 6.20 15.19
N ARG A 28 -0.65 6.17 16.21
CA ARG A 28 -0.89 4.97 17.02
C ARG A 28 -1.52 3.84 16.21
N THR A 29 -2.54 4.15 15.41
CA THR A 29 -3.25 3.15 14.59
C THR A 29 -2.35 2.61 13.48
N SER A 30 -1.61 3.50 12.81
CA SER A 30 -0.63 3.10 11.78
C SER A 30 0.48 2.22 12.38
N GLN A 31 1.00 2.55 13.57
CA GLN A 31 2.00 1.73 14.26
C GLN A 31 1.46 0.35 14.63
N VAL A 32 0.25 0.26 15.19
CA VAL A 32 -0.36 -1.03 15.55
C VAL A 32 -0.53 -1.91 14.31
N ILE A 33 -1.07 -1.36 13.22
CA ILE A 33 -1.23 -2.11 11.96
C ILE A 33 0.12 -2.60 11.43
N ARG A 34 1.14 -1.73 11.42
CA ARG A 34 2.49 -2.11 10.97
C ARG A 34 3.09 -3.22 11.83
N ILE A 35 2.93 -3.15 13.15
CA ILE A 35 3.42 -4.20 14.07
C ILE A 35 2.73 -5.52 13.73
N VAL A 36 1.41 -5.52 13.55
CA VAL A 36 0.66 -6.73 13.18
C VAL A 36 1.10 -7.30 11.84
N ILE A 37 1.32 -6.46 10.83
CA ILE A 37 1.80 -6.91 9.51
C ILE A 37 3.20 -7.52 9.65
N VAL A 38 4.11 -6.86 10.37
CA VAL A 38 5.47 -7.34 10.59
C VAL A 38 5.49 -8.66 11.36
N THR A 39 4.65 -8.83 12.38
CA THR A 39 4.59 -10.10 13.13
C THR A 39 4.07 -11.25 12.26
N VAL A 40 3.04 -10.99 11.43
CA VAL A 40 2.52 -11.97 10.48
C VAL A 40 3.61 -12.36 9.47
N VAL A 41 4.27 -11.38 8.84
CA VAL A 41 5.33 -11.65 7.85
C VAL A 41 6.52 -12.39 8.48
N CYS A 42 6.96 -11.99 9.68
CA CYS A 42 8.00 -12.71 10.41
C CYS A 42 7.60 -14.17 10.70
N SER A 43 6.35 -14.41 11.11
CA SER A 43 5.87 -15.77 11.37
C SER A 43 5.86 -16.64 10.10
N GLN A 44 5.43 -16.06 8.96
CA GLN A 44 5.45 -16.74 7.66
C GLN A 44 6.87 -17.04 7.21
N PHE A 45 7.77 -16.06 7.36
CA PHE A 45 9.18 -16.21 7.00
C PHE A 45 9.86 -17.31 7.83
N LEU A 46 9.61 -17.36 9.14
CA LEU A 46 10.13 -18.42 10.02
C LEU A 46 9.60 -19.80 9.64
N ALA A 47 8.30 -19.92 9.30
CA ALA A 47 7.72 -21.18 8.85
C ALA A 47 8.38 -21.67 7.55
N LYS A 48 8.61 -20.78 6.58
CA LYS A 48 9.30 -21.09 5.32
C LYS A 48 10.75 -21.51 5.55
N LEU A 49 11.48 -20.82 6.43
CA LEU A 49 12.85 -21.19 6.79
C LEU A 49 12.94 -22.56 7.47
N CYS A 50 12.00 -22.85 8.38
CA CYS A 50 11.94 -24.14 9.06
C CYS A 50 11.63 -25.28 8.08
N GLY A 51 10.69 -25.07 7.17
CA GLY A 51 10.39 -26.02 6.08
C GLY A 51 11.59 -26.26 5.17
N MET A 52 12.27 -25.19 4.75
CA MET A 52 13.46 -25.30 3.90
C MET A 52 14.61 -26.05 4.60
N TYR A 53 14.81 -25.83 5.90
CA TYR A 53 15.83 -26.54 6.67
C TYR A 53 15.53 -28.04 6.83
N ALA A 54 14.26 -28.38 7.09
CA ALA A 54 13.85 -29.77 7.27
C ALA A 54 13.98 -30.62 5.99
N TYR A 55 13.78 -30.01 4.82
CA TYR A 55 13.80 -30.68 3.52
C TYR A 55 14.96 -30.26 2.62
N ILE A 56 16.07 -29.80 3.21
CA ILE A 56 17.22 -29.26 2.46
C ILE A 56 17.87 -30.25 1.48
N HIS A 57 17.62 -31.55 1.66
CA HIS A 57 18.10 -32.61 0.76
C HIS A 57 17.22 -32.79 -0.48
N ASP A 58 16.00 -32.27 -0.46
CA ASP A 58 15.04 -32.31 -1.56
C ASP A 58 15.03 -30.97 -2.29
N MET A 59 15.69 -30.92 -3.44
CA MET A 59 15.85 -29.70 -4.23
C MET A 59 14.53 -29.20 -4.79
N ASP A 60 13.53 -30.06 -5.01
CA ASP A 60 12.23 -29.65 -5.54
C ASP A 60 11.50 -28.80 -4.48
N ILE A 61 11.54 -29.22 -3.22
CA ILE A 61 10.92 -28.48 -2.10
C ILE A 61 11.62 -27.14 -1.86
N VAL A 62 12.95 -27.09 -2.01
CA VAL A 62 13.73 -25.84 -1.87
C VAL A 62 13.34 -24.83 -2.97
N ILE A 63 13.20 -25.28 -4.21
CA ILE A 63 12.79 -24.42 -5.34
C ILE A 63 11.36 -23.92 -5.13
N GLU A 64 10.45 -24.78 -4.66
CA GLU A 64 9.07 -24.39 -4.35
C GLU A 64 9.00 -23.31 -3.26
N CYS A 65 9.88 -23.37 -2.25
CA CYS A 65 9.96 -22.37 -1.19
C CYS A 65 10.59 -21.03 -1.63
N LEU A 66 11.36 -21.02 -2.72
CA LEU A 66 12.07 -19.83 -3.18
C LEU A 66 11.11 -18.73 -3.64
N VAL A 67 10.06 -19.09 -4.39
CA VAL A 67 9.09 -18.11 -4.92
C VAL A 67 8.37 -17.38 -3.78
N PRO A 68 7.81 -18.06 -2.76
CA PRO A 68 7.22 -17.40 -1.60
C PRO A 68 8.19 -16.52 -0.81
N ILE A 69 9.47 -16.87 -0.73
CA ILE A 69 10.49 -16.03 -0.05
C ILE A 69 10.71 -14.74 -0.82
N MET A 70 10.81 -14.81 -2.15
CA MET A 70 10.98 -13.63 -3.00
C MET A 70 9.80 -12.67 -2.89
N VAL A 71 8.58 -13.20 -2.76
CA VAL A 71 7.36 -12.40 -2.53
C VAL A 71 7.42 -11.70 -1.18
N ASP A 72 7.81 -12.40 -0.11
CA ASP A 72 7.93 -11.80 1.23
C ASP A 72 8.96 -10.66 1.25
N VAL A 73 10.14 -10.88 0.66
CA VAL A 73 11.20 -9.85 0.56
C VAL A 73 10.68 -8.62 -0.19
N SER A 74 10.01 -8.83 -1.33
CA SER A 74 9.42 -7.74 -2.12
C SER A 74 8.37 -6.96 -1.33
N GLY A 75 7.51 -7.65 -0.58
CA GLY A 75 6.53 -7.04 0.32
C GLY A 75 7.18 -6.20 1.42
N MET A 76 8.22 -6.73 2.06
CA MET A 76 8.97 -6.03 3.10
C MET A 76 9.67 -4.78 2.58
N THR A 77 10.34 -4.87 1.42
CA THR A 77 10.95 -3.71 0.77
C THR A 77 9.90 -2.64 0.45
N LYS A 78 8.73 -3.03 -0.06
CA LYS A 78 7.64 -2.09 -0.38
C LYS A 78 7.09 -1.40 0.87
N ILE A 79 6.90 -2.13 1.97
CA ILE A 79 6.48 -1.56 3.25
C ILE A 79 7.53 -0.58 3.75
N MET A 80 8.80 -0.95 3.75
CA MET A 80 9.89 -0.10 4.24
C MET A 80 10.03 1.18 3.40
N ASN A 81 9.97 1.05 2.07
CA ASN A 81 9.97 2.20 1.17
C ASN A 81 8.79 3.14 1.43
N SER A 82 7.58 2.58 1.64
CA SER A 82 6.41 3.39 1.98
C SER A 82 6.54 4.14 3.29
N ILE A 83 7.28 3.60 4.27
CA ILE A 83 7.54 4.26 5.55
C ILE A 83 8.53 5.41 5.37
N LEU A 84 9.61 5.19 4.61
CA LEU A 84 10.64 6.20 4.35
C LEU A 84 10.09 7.36 3.52
N CYS A 85 9.35 7.04 2.45
CA CYS A 85 8.76 8.03 1.54
C CYS A 85 7.42 8.59 2.04
N ILE A 86 7.01 8.35 3.30
CA ILE A 86 5.69 8.80 3.78
C ILE A 86 5.52 10.32 3.74
N ASN A 87 6.61 11.06 3.94
CA ASN A 87 6.62 12.52 3.86
C ASN A 87 6.44 13.00 2.42
N GLU A 88 7.14 12.38 1.46
CA GLU A 88 6.99 12.68 0.03
C GLU A 88 5.57 12.37 -0.46
N ILE A 89 5.01 11.23 -0.06
CA ILE A 89 3.62 10.86 -0.39
C ILE A 89 2.65 11.91 0.17
N ARG A 90 2.91 12.40 1.40
CA ARG A 90 2.09 13.45 2.01
C ARG A 90 2.20 14.76 1.24
N GLU A 91 3.39 15.16 0.81
CA GLU A 91 3.60 16.37 0.00
C GLU A 91 2.90 16.28 -1.36
N LEU A 92 2.96 15.13 -2.03
CA LEU A 92 2.27 14.90 -3.30
C LEU A 92 0.75 14.98 -3.14
N LEU A 93 0.19 14.38 -2.08
CA LEU A 93 -1.23 14.48 -1.78
C LEU A 93 -1.64 15.93 -1.50
N GLU A 94 -0.80 16.67 -0.79
CA GLU A 94 -1.02 18.08 -0.47
C GLU A 94 -1.01 18.96 -1.73
N GLN A 95 -0.08 18.72 -2.66
CA GLN A 95 -0.05 19.37 -3.96
C GLN A 95 -1.32 19.09 -4.76
N ILE A 96 -1.75 17.82 -4.85
CA ILE A 96 -3.01 17.45 -5.52
C ILE A 96 -4.19 18.23 -4.94
N ARG A 97 -4.28 18.34 -3.61
CA ARG A 97 -5.33 19.10 -2.95
C ARG A 97 -5.29 20.58 -3.33
N ASN A 98 -4.10 21.18 -3.33
CA ASN A 98 -3.92 22.60 -3.66
C ASN A 98 -4.24 22.88 -5.13
N ASP A 99 -3.82 21.99 -6.04
CA ASP A 99 -4.13 22.09 -7.47
C ASP A 99 -5.63 21.99 -7.71
N PHE A 100 -6.32 21.07 -7.03
CA PHE A 100 -7.79 20.97 -7.08
C PHE A 100 -8.49 22.25 -6.59
N CYS A 101 -7.97 22.88 -5.54
CA CYS A 101 -8.52 24.14 -5.02
C CYS A 101 -8.27 25.32 -5.98
N SER A 102 -7.06 25.41 -6.54
CA SER A 102 -6.64 26.46 -7.46
C SER A 102 -7.41 26.39 -8.79
N LEU A 103 -7.54 25.18 -9.35
CA LEU A 103 -8.21 24.94 -10.62
C LEU A 103 -9.72 24.81 -10.49
N ARG A 104 -10.30 25.00 -9.30
CA ARG A 104 -11.74 24.73 -9.05
C ARG A 104 -12.68 25.48 -10.01
N ASN A 105 -12.30 26.67 -10.43
CA ASN A 105 -13.09 27.53 -11.32
C ASN A 105 -12.62 27.49 -12.78
N SER A 106 -11.59 26.70 -13.11
CA SER A 106 -11.10 26.55 -14.48
C SER A 106 -11.69 25.32 -15.16
N ASN A 107 -11.68 25.30 -16.48
CA ASN A 107 -12.07 24.11 -17.25
C ASN A 107 -11.11 22.93 -17.02
N ASP A 108 -9.89 23.19 -16.55
CA ASP A 108 -8.83 22.20 -16.34
C ASP A 108 -9.13 21.26 -15.16
N ILE A 109 -10.07 21.63 -14.27
CA ILE A 109 -10.55 20.73 -13.21
C ILE A 109 -11.09 19.40 -13.77
N LYS A 110 -11.65 19.43 -15.00
CA LYS A 110 -12.16 18.22 -15.67
C LYS A 110 -11.04 17.22 -15.97
N ILE A 111 -9.83 17.70 -16.23
CA ILE A 111 -8.65 16.86 -16.48
C ILE A 111 -8.26 16.17 -15.17
N LEU A 112 -8.14 16.93 -14.07
CA LEU A 112 -7.85 16.36 -12.74
C LEU A 112 -8.90 15.33 -12.31
N GLN A 113 -10.20 15.61 -12.53
CA GLN A 113 -11.28 14.67 -12.25
C GLN A 113 -11.16 13.39 -13.07
N LYS A 114 -10.88 13.48 -14.38
CA LYS A 114 -10.69 12.31 -15.26
C LYS A 114 -9.55 11.41 -14.78
N TYR A 115 -8.43 11.99 -14.35
CA TYR A 115 -7.31 11.22 -13.79
C TYR A 115 -7.66 10.61 -12.43
N ALA A 116 -8.37 11.35 -11.57
CA ALA A 116 -8.84 10.83 -10.28
C ALA A 116 -9.80 9.63 -10.46
N ASP A 117 -10.73 9.71 -11.42
CA ASP A 117 -11.65 8.62 -11.77
C ASP A 117 -10.90 7.39 -12.32
N SER A 118 -9.89 7.63 -13.16
CA SER A 118 -9.04 6.56 -13.70
C SER A 118 -8.27 5.86 -12.59
N GLY A 119 -7.66 6.62 -11.67
CA GLY A 119 -6.97 6.08 -10.49
C GLY A 119 -7.91 5.26 -9.61
N LYS A 120 -9.12 5.76 -9.34
CA LYS A 120 -10.15 5.04 -8.59
C LYS A 120 -10.53 3.71 -9.27
N ARG A 121 -10.74 3.72 -10.60
CA ARG A 121 -11.07 2.50 -11.35
C ARG A 121 -9.96 1.46 -11.19
N SER A 122 -8.70 1.86 -11.33
CA SER A 122 -7.56 0.97 -11.13
C SER A 122 -7.50 0.40 -9.70
N SER A 123 -7.68 1.24 -8.68
CA SER A 123 -7.74 0.78 -7.28
C SER A 123 -8.90 -0.18 -7.01
N THR A 124 -10.05 0.06 -7.64
CA THR A 124 -11.24 -0.77 -7.47
C THR A 124 -11.06 -2.12 -8.15
N VAL A 125 -10.53 -2.14 -9.37
CA VAL A 125 -10.22 -3.39 -10.10
C VAL A 125 -9.23 -4.23 -9.29
N TYR A 126 -8.15 -3.62 -8.81
CA TYR A 126 -7.16 -4.30 -7.98
C TYR A 126 -7.74 -4.88 -6.68
N ALA A 127 -8.66 -4.15 -6.05
CA ALA A 127 -9.34 -4.62 -4.83
C ALA A 127 -10.43 -5.66 -5.10
N SER A 128 -10.96 -5.76 -6.32
CA SER A 128 -11.99 -6.71 -6.72
C SER A 128 -11.46 -8.03 -7.28
N GLU A 129 -10.17 -8.08 -7.63
CA GLU A 129 -9.49 -9.29 -8.13
C GLU A 129 -8.97 -10.21 -7.00
N TYR A 130 -9.22 -9.86 -5.74
CA TYR A 130 -9.00 -10.69 -4.55
C TYR A 130 -10.31 -10.91 -3.79
#